data_AF-A0A0M0K4J2-F1
#
_entry.id   AF-A0A0M0K4J2-F1
#
_cell.length_a   1.000
_cell.length_b   1.000
_cell.length_c   1.000
_cell.angle_alpha   90.00
_cell.angle_beta   90.00
_cell.angle_gamma   90.00
#
_symmetry.space_group_name_H-M   'P 1'
#
loop_
_entity.id
_entity.type
_entity.pdbx_description
1 polymer ?
#
loop_
_entity_poly.entity_id
_entity_poly.type
_entity_poly.pdbx_seq_one_letter_code
_entity_poly.pdbx_strand_id
1 'polypeptide(L)'
;MAGQWWCVHNDPCGLCCVLFTYMLMGRSQLIFADYVVVYAILIPWLGQTANSIMIQASFVGISVLAMISHMRTMCTDPGAVPLEYRPNSLLAQERGHSMPMCMKCDGYKPPRAHHCSQCDRCVLKMDHHCPWVNNCVGANNQKHFVLFTFYTCLLSAYAMVLLIARGIFSSDTVLVVRVGGHRIHNGAHGGHGYFGTRDNSEFGARDHNDSAGRFLLLCLLFFEAILFGLFTCAMTSEQISSILSDQTGIERIKHDYTPQHNRSTLQLLSETFGRPVSVLWLFPTAVKFNGLTFRDMMTMECEV
;
A
#
# COMPACT_ATOMS: atom_id res chain seq x y z
N MET A 1 -10.32 17.65 26.12
CA MET A 1 -9.03 18.36 26.04
C MET A 1 -8.32 17.74 24.86
N ALA A 2 -7.92 18.52 23.86
CA ALA A 2 -7.24 18.00 22.67
C ALA A 2 -5.94 17.26 23.03
N GLY A 3 -5.59 16.25 22.24
CA GLY A 3 -4.35 15.50 22.41
C GLY A 3 -3.12 16.41 22.28
N GLN A 4 -2.11 16.19 23.13
CA GLN A 4 -0.81 16.86 22.99
C GLN A 4 -0.01 16.34 21.78
N TRP A 5 -0.29 15.11 21.35
CA TRP A 5 0.39 14.42 20.26
C TRP A 5 -0.60 14.16 19.14
N TRP A 6 -0.10 14.13 17.89
CA TRP A 6 -0.90 13.71 16.74
C TRP A 6 -1.06 12.19 16.65
N CYS A 7 -0.12 11.43 17.25
CA CYS A 7 -0.12 9.97 17.22
C CYS A 7 -1.20 9.42 18.15
N VAL A 8 -2.07 8.57 17.60
CA VAL A 8 -3.26 8.07 18.31
C VAL A 8 -2.91 6.85 19.14
N HIS A 9 -2.79 7.04 20.45
CA HIS A 9 -2.53 5.95 21.41
C HIS A 9 -3.80 5.31 21.97
N ASN A 10 -4.95 5.98 21.86
CA ASN A 10 -6.23 5.55 22.41
C ASN A 10 -7.26 5.19 21.31
N ASP A 11 -6.83 4.59 20.20
CA ASP A 11 -7.71 4.00 19.17
C ASP A 11 -7.53 2.47 19.16
N PRO A 12 -8.32 1.71 19.96
CA PRO A 12 -8.21 0.26 20.02
C PRO A 12 -8.46 -0.40 18.66
N CYS A 13 -9.35 0.16 17.85
CA CYS A 13 -9.64 -0.35 16.51
C CYS A 13 -8.41 -0.17 15.60
N GLY A 14 -7.84 1.04 15.57
CA GLY A 14 -6.61 1.33 14.83
C GLY A 14 -5.42 0.49 15.29
N LEU A 15 -5.24 0.30 16.60
CA LEU A 15 -4.20 -0.58 17.15
C LEU A 15 -4.39 -2.04 16.73
N CYS A 16 -5.61 -2.57 16.82
CA CYS A 16 -5.93 -3.91 16.32
C CYS A 16 -5.72 -4.04 14.82
N CYS A 17 -6.16 -3.05 14.03
CA CYS A 17 -5.96 -3.01 12.58
C CYS A 17 -4.47 -2.95 12.22
N VAL A 18 -3.65 -2.20 12.95
CA VAL A 18 -2.20 -2.14 12.73
C VAL A 18 -1.53 -3.44 13.15
N LEU A 19 -1.86 -3.99 14.31
CA LEU A 19 -1.35 -5.30 14.71
C LEU A 19 -1.69 -6.36 13.67
N PHE A 20 -2.94 -6.38 13.19
CA PHE A 20 -3.37 -7.25 12.11
C PHE A 20 -2.61 -6.94 10.81
N THR A 21 -2.44 -5.68 10.44
CA THR A 21 -1.71 -5.27 9.24
C THR A 21 -0.23 -5.65 9.32
N TYR A 22 0.42 -5.65 10.48
CA TYR A 22 1.83 -6.05 10.62
C TYR A 22 1.99 -7.55 10.83
N MET A 23 1.02 -8.22 11.45
CA MET A 23 0.97 -9.67 11.45
C MET A 23 0.79 -10.18 10.02
N LEU A 24 -0.15 -9.60 9.28
CA LEU A 24 -0.37 -9.82 7.86
C LEU A 24 0.82 -9.31 7.03
N MET A 25 0.95 -8.02 6.73
CA MET A 25 2.01 -7.49 5.86
C MET A 25 3.45 -7.81 6.33
N GLY A 26 3.73 -7.89 7.63
CA GLY A 26 5.11 -7.96 8.15
C GLY A 26 5.68 -9.35 8.43
N ARG A 27 4.84 -10.37 8.72
CA ARG A 27 5.33 -11.74 8.97
C ARG A 27 4.58 -12.84 8.23
N SER A 28 3.30 -12.71 7.89
CA SER A 28 2.58 -13.77 7.17
C SER A 28 2.41 -13.48 5.69
N GLN A 29 1.98 -12.30 5.26
CA GLN A 29 1.66 -11.95 3.87
C GLN A 29 2.89 -11.76 2.98
N LEU A 30 3.91 -11.01 3.41
CA LEU A 30 5.14 -10.85 2.62
C LEU A 30 5.79 -12.22 2.43
N ILE A 31 5.97 -12.94 3.54
CA ILE A 31 6.57 -14.27 3.54
C ILE A 31 5.69 -15.25 2.76
N PHE A 32 4.37 -15.21 2.90
CA PHE A 32 3.45 -16.11 2.19
C PHE A 32 3.40 -15.81 0.70
N ALA A 33 3.15 -14.56 0.28
CA ALA A 33 3.09 -14.20 -1.12
C ALA A 33 4.46 -14.43 -1.79
N ASP A 34 5.57 -14.02 -1.17
CA ASP A 34 6.92 -14.32 -1.67
C ASP A 34 7.18 -15.83 -1.71
N TYR A 35 6.78 -16.57 -0.68
CA TYR A 35 6.93 -18.02 -0.64
C TYR A 35 6.12 -18.70 -1.75
N VAL A 36 4.86 -18.31 -1.96
CA VAL A 36 4.02 -18.88 -3.01
C VAL A 36 4.56 -18.48 -4.39
N VAL A 37 5.00 -17.24 -4.60
CA VAL A 37 5.64 -16.80 -5.84
C VAL A 37 6.90 -17.63 -6.11
N VAL A 38 7.80 -17.81 -5.14
CA VAL A 38 9.03 -18.61 -5.33
C VAL A 38 8.73 -20.10 -5.50
N TYR A 39 8.11 -20.72 -4.49
CA TYR A 39 8.03 -22.18 -4.38
C TYR A 39 6.84 -22.77 -5.12
N ALA A 40 5.72 -22.06 -5.21
CA ALA A 40 4.59 -22.55 -5.97
C ALA A 40 4.73 -22.15 -7.44
N ILE A 41 5.18 -20.94 -7.79
CA ILE A 41 5.19 -20.43 -9.18
C ILE A 41 6.57 -20.56 -9.85
N LEU A 42 7.59 -19.84 -9.37
CA LEU A 42 8.84 -19.63 -10.10
C LEU A 42 9.72 -20.89 -10.17
N ILE A 43 9.97 -21.57 -9.06
CA ILE A 43 10.81 -22.78 -9.04
C ILE A 43 10.21 -23.88 -9.92
N PRO A 44 8.91 -24.22 -9.83
CA PRO A 44 8.34 -25.27 -10.68
C PRO A 44 8.24 -24.89 -12.16
N TRP A 45 8.14 -23.59 -12.49
CA TRP A 45 7.95 -23.13 -13.87
C TRP A 45 9.26 -22.77 -14.58
N LEU A 46 10.12 -22.00 -13.93
CA LEU A 46 11.33 -21.42 -14.50
C LEU A 46 12.61 -22.01 -13.90
N GLY A 47 12.50 -22.89 -12.90
CA GLY A 47 13.65 -23.38 -12.14
C GLY A 47 14.39 -22.25 -11.40
N GLN A 48 15.60 -22.53 -10.92
CA GLN A 48 16.48 -21.52 -10.32
C GLN A 48 17.33 -20.82 -11.40
N THR A 49 16.66 -20.12 -12.31
CA THR A 49 17.32 -19.36 -13.41
C THR A 49 17.53 -17.90 -13.03
N ALA A 50 18.42 -17.20 -13.73
CA ALA A 50 18.61 -15.75 -13.56
C ALA A 50 17.29 -14.96 -13.70
N ASN A 51 16.43 -15.35 -14.64
CA ASN A 51 15.11 -14.75 -14.82
C ASN A 51 14.21 -14.93 -13.59
N SER A 52 14.18 -16.13 -12.99
CA SER A 52 13.42 -16.38 -11.75
C SER A 52 13.89 -15.49 -10.60
N ILE A 53 15.21 -15.29 -10.47
CA ILE A 53 15.82 -14.44 -9.44
C ILE A 53 15.48 -12.96 -9.69
N MET A 54 15.53 -12.51 -10.95
CA MET A 54 15.17 -11.13 -11.31
C MET A 54 13.70 -10.82 -11.04
N ILE A 55 12.79 -11.75 -11.38
CA ILE A 55 11.35 -11.62 -11.09
C ILE A 55 11.11 -11.59 -9.57
N GLN A 56 11.81 -12.45 -8.81
CA GLN A 56 11.69 -12.43 -7.36
C GLN A 56 12.21 -11.10 -6.78
N ALA A 57 13.36 -10.63 -7.24
CA ALA A 57 13.96 -9.39 -6.76
C ALA A 57 13.07 -8.17 -7.03
N SER A 58 12.43 -8.09 -8.20
CA SER A 58 11.50 -7.00 -8.52
C SER A 58 10.23 -7.06 -7.66
N PHE A 59 9.65 -8.25 -7.46
CA PHE A 59 8.47 -8.44 -6.62
C PHE A 59 8.74 -8.05 -5.16
N VAL A 60 9.88 -8.48 -4.60
CA VAL A 60 10.33 -8.08 -3.25
C VAL A 60 10.59 -6.58 -3.19
N GLY A 61 11.21 -5.99 -4.22
CA GLY A 61 11.48 -4.55 -4.27
C GLY A 61 10.21 -3.71 -4.18
N ILE A 62 9.16 -4.07 -4.92
CA ILE A 62 7.86 -3.40 -4.85
C ILE A 62 7.22 -3.62 -3.46
N SER A 63 7.33 -4.82 -2.90
CA SER A 63 6.83 -5.15 -1.55
C SER A 63 7.49 -4.30 -0.46
N VAL A 64 8.81 -4.09 -0.55
CA VAL A 64 9.54 -3.19 0.36
C VAL A 64 9.08 -1.74 0.20
N LEU A 65 8.85 -1.26 -1.03
CA LEU A 65 8.32 0.10 -1.25
C LEU A 65 6.91 0.26 -0.68
N ALA A 66 6.03 -0.72 -0.84
CA ALA A 66 4.69 -0.72 -0.24
C ALA A 66 4.78 -0.64 1.29
N MET A 67 5.65 -1.45 1.89
CA MET A 67 5.87 -1.48 3.34
C MET A 67 6.39 -0.13 3.86
N ILE A 68 7.42 0.43 3.24
CA ILE A 68 7.96 1.73 3.65
C ILE A 68 6.89 2.83 3.48
N SER A 69 6.09 2.79 2.42
CA SER A 69 5.00 3.75 2.19
C SER A 69 3.91 3.65 3.27
N HIS A 70 3.54 2.43 3.67
CA HIS A 70 2.60 2.19 4.76
C HIS A 70 3.15 2.74 6.08
N MET A 71 4.37 2.36 6.45
CA MET A 71 5.07 2.85 7.65
C MET A 71 5.14 4.38 7.69
N ARG A 72 5.46 5.01 6.56
CA ARG A 72 5.50 6.46 6.45
C ARG A 72 4.13 7.09 6.61
N THR A 73 3.06 6.48 6.09
CA THR A 73 1.70 6.98 6.29
C THR A 73 1.32 6.95 7.77
N MET A 74 1.67 5.88 8.47
CA MET A 74 1.40 5.73 9.91
C MET A 74 2.20 6.69 10.77
N CYS A 75 3.51 6.79 10.50
CA CYS A 75 4.47 7.44 11.40
C CYS A 75 4.78 8.90 11.03
N THR A 76 4.13 9.44 10.00
CA THR A 76 4.25 10.85 9.62
C THR A 76 3.07 11.64 10.15
N ASP A 77 3.35 12.79 10.75
CA ASP A 77 2.32 13.77 11.14
C ASP A 77 1.44 14.07 9.91
N PRO A 78 0.12 13.84 9.98
CA PRO A 78 -0.78 14.04 8.85
C PRO A 78 -0.95 15.51 8.44
N GLY A 79 -0.43 16.45 9.24
CA GLY A 79 -0.65 17.88 9.12
C GLY A 79 -1.47 18.42 10.28
N ALA A 80 -1.15 17.98 11.50
CA ALA A 80 -1.84 18.40 12.71
C ALA A 80 -1.63 19.91 12.96
N VAL A 81 -2.73 20.63 13.09
CA VAL A 81 -2.73 22.07 13.38
C VAL A 81 -2.24 22.29 14.80
N PRO A 82 -1.27 23.18 15.07
CA PRO A 82 -0.80 23.49 16.42
C PRO A 82 -1.95 23.74 17.41
N LEU A 83 -1.79 23.31 18.66
CA LEU A 83 -2.74 23.71 19.71
C LEU A 83 -2.74 25.23 19.81
N GLU A 84 -3.92 25.80 20.11
CA GLU A 84 -4.09 27.25 20.26
C GLU A 84 -3.65 28.05 19.02
N TYR A 85 -3.67 27.44 17.83
CA TYR A 85 -3.27 28.09 16.58
C TYR A 85 -3.94 29.47 16.42
N ARG A 86 -3.10 30.49 16.27
CA ARG A 86 -3.48 31.87 15.93
C ARG A 86 -2.90 32.21 14.56
N PRO A 87 -3.73 32.59 13.58
CA PRO A 87 -3.23 33.03 12.29
C PRO A 87 -2.47 34.34 12.47
N ASN A 88 -1.39 34.51 11.70
CA ASN A 88 -0.69 35.79 11.71
C ASN A 88 -1.58 36.95 11.22
N SER A 89 -1.25 38.18 11.64
CA SER A 89 -2.00 39.40 11.31
C SER A 89 -2.28 39.59 9.82
N LEU A 90 -1.36 39.21 8.93
CA LEU A 90 -1.53 39.27 7.48
C LEU A 90 -2.64 38.32 7.02
N LEU A 91 -2.59 37.05 7.44
CA LEU A 91 -3.59 36.04 7.12
C LEU A 91 -4.95 36.37 7.75
N ALA A 92 -4.95 36.93 8.95
CA ALA A 92 -6.16 37.40 9.62
C ALA A 92 -6.82 38.57 8.87
N GLN A 93 -6.01 39.47 8.30
CA GLN A 93 -6.49 40.60 7.51
C GLN A 93 -7.02 40.16 6.14
N GLU A 94 -6.30 39.26 5.44
CA GLU A 94 -6.71 38.74 4.13
C GLU A 94 -8.01 37.93 4.19
N ARG A 95 -8.27 37.23 5.29
CA ARG A 95 -9.41 36.30 5.43
C ARG A 95 -10.63 36.92 6.10
N GLY A 96 -10.51 38.14 6.62
CA GLY A 96 -11.55 38.78 7.42
C GLY A 96 -11.77 38.09 8.77
N HIS A 97 -12.59 38.72 9.63
CA HIS A 97 -12.78 38.34 11.05
C HIS A 97 -13.58 37.03 11.29
N SER A 98 -13.68 36.11 10.31
CA SER A 98 -14.60 34.95 10.39
C SER A 98 -13.91 33.58 10.26
N MET A 99 -12.66 33.46 10.72
CA MET A 99 -11.99 32.16 10.82
C MET A 99 -12.73 31.26 11.82
N PRO A 100 -13.23 30.07 11.42
CA PRO A 100 -13.96 29.20 12.33
C PRO A 100 -13.04 28.64 13.41
N MET A 101 -13.52 28.61 14.65
CA MET A 101 -12.76 28.01 15.76
C MET A 101 -13.09 26.54 15.97
N CYS A 102 -12.14 25.81 16.55
CA CYS A 102 -12.35 24.48 17.09
C CYS A 102 -12.48 24.54 18.61
N MET A 103 -13.70 24.34 19.12
CA MET A 103 -13.95 24.34 20.58
C MET A 103 -13.17 23.25 21.32
N LYS A 104 -12.84 22.13 20.66
CA LYS A 104 -12.09 21.02 21.29
C LYS A 104 -10.59 21.28 21.38
N CYS A 105 -10.04 21.98 20.39
CA CYS A 105 -8.61 22.30 20.30
C CYS A 105 -8.27 23.72 20.80
N ASP A 106 -9.29 24.49 21.17
CA ASP A 106 -9.22 25.89 21.61
C ASP A 106 -8.36 26.79 20.71
N GLY A 107 -8.57 26.68 19.39
CA GLY A 107 -7.79 27.42 18.41
C GLY A 107 -8.57 27.66 17.12
N TYR A 108 -8.05 28.55 16.28
CA TYR A 108 -8.62 28.77 14.95
C TYR A 108 -8.37 27.56 14.05
N LYS A 109 -9.28 27.29 13.12
CA LYS A 109 -9.10 26.28 12.08
C LYS A 109 -8.55 26.97 10.83
N PRO A 110 -7.34 26.61 10.38
CA PRO A 110 -6.91 26.92 9.02
C PRO A 110 -7.96 26.45 8.00
N PRO A 111 -8.04 27.07 6.81
CA PRO A 111 -8.91 26.57 5.75
C PRO A 111 -8.64 25.10 5.45
N ARG A 112 -9.70 24.36 5.08
CA ARG A 112 -9.62 22.92 4.77
C ARG A 112 -9.19 22.04 5.95
N ALA A 113 -9.04 22.61 7.16
CA ALA A 113 -8.75 21.82 8.36
C ALA A 113 -10.04 21.31 9.00
N HIS A 114 -10.03 20.03 9.38
CA HIS A 114 -11.14 19.42 10.10
C HIS A 114 -10.66 18.75 11.38
N HIS A 115 -11.50 18.75 12.41
CA HIS A 115 -11.20 18.07 13.67
C HIS A 115 -11.54 16.58 13.55
N CYS A 116 -10.56 15.72 13.78
CA CYS A 116 -10.76 14.29 13.92
C CYS A 116 -10.94 13.95 15.40
N SER A 117 -12.05 13.29 15.76
CA SER A 117 -12.27 12.84 17.14
C SER A 117 -11.35 11.70 17.56
N GLN A 118 -10.90 10.87 16.61
CA GLN A 118 -10.00 9.74 16.90
C GLN A 118 -8.58 10.25 17.14
N CYS A 119 -8.10 11.16 16.28
CA CYS A 119 -6.81 11.82 16.45
C CYS A 119 -6.83 12.89 17.57
N ASP A 120 -8.02 13.34 17.98
CA ASP A 120 -8.29 14.47 18.90
C ASP A 120 -7.51 15.76 18.57
N ARG A 121 -7.39 16.01 17.26
CA ARG A 121 -6.63 17.12 16.67
C ARG A 121 -7.34 17.63 15.43
N CYS A 122 -7.15 18.91 15.12
CA CYS A 122 -7.42 19.44 13.79
C CYS A 122 -6.31 19.01 12.83
N VAL A 123 -6.67 18.50 11.65
CA VAL A 123 -5.74 18.06 10.61
C VAL A 123 -5.99 18.89 9.34
N LEU A 124 -4.94 19.45 8.75
CA LEU A 124 -5.02 20.25 7.53
C LEU A 124 -5.30 19.34 6.32
N LYS A 125 -6.20 19.79 5.43
CA LYS A 125 -6.65 19.04 4.26
C LYS A 125 -7.01 17.60 4.64
N MET A 126 -7.72 17.46 5.76
CA MET A 126 -8.12 16.16 6.29
C MET A 126 -9.00 15.45 5.27
N ASP A 127 -8.59 14.25 4.88
CA ASP A 127 -9.39 13.39 4.02
C ASP A 127 -10.21 12.42 4.87
N HIS A 128 -9.55 11.56 5.64
CA HIS A 128 -10.22 10.62 6.53
C HIS A 128 -9.31 10.14 7.68
N HIS A 129 -9.89 9.54 8.70
CA HIS A 129 -9.15 8.73 9.67
C HIS A 129 -9.13 7.29 9.18
N CYS A 130 -7.94 6.71 9.01
CA CYS A 130 -7.80 5.36 8.47
C CYS A 130 -7.32 4.40 9.56
N PRO A 131 -8.17 3.45 10.02
CA PRO A 131 -7.79 2.48 11.04
C PRO A 131 -6.61 1.59 10.60
N TRP A 132 -6.48 1.29 9.30
CA TRP A 132 -5.42 0.43 8.74
C TRP A 132 -4.01 1.03 8.80
N VAL A 133 -3.92 2.34 9.02
CA VAL A 133 -2.65 3.04 9.26
C VAL A 133 -2.63 3.68 10.66
N ASN A 134 -3.66 3.45 11.48
CA ASN A 134 -3.86 4.07 12.78
C ASN A 134 -3.49 5.57 12.82
N ASN A 135 -3.87 6.29 11.76
CA ASN A 135 -3.51 7.68 11.58
C ASN A 135 -4.55 8.36 10.69
N CYS A 136 -4.66 9.67 10.84
CA CYS A 136 -5.37 10.50 9.90
C CYS A 136 -4.60 10.54 8.55
N VAL A 137 -5.31 10.61 7.43
CA VAL A 137 -4.72 10.95 6.11
C VAL A 137 -5.04 12.41 5.83
N GLY A 138 -4.00 13.22 5.68
CA GLY A 138 -4.10 14.67 5.52
C GLY A 138 -2.96 15.22 4.65
N ALA A 139 -2.82 16.55 4.65
CA ALA A 139 -1.93 17.26 3.74
C ALA A 139 -0.48 16.72 3.69
N ASN A 140 0.08 16.32 4.83
CA ASN A 140 1.51 16.00 4.94
C ASN A 140 1.83 14.51 4.76
N ASN A 141 0.84 13.61 4.83
CA ASN A 141 1.06 12.17 4.63
C ASN A 141 0.25 11.57 3.47
N GLN A 142 -0.57 12.35 2.76
CA GLN A 142 -1.36 11.91 1.61
C GLN A 142 -0.50 11.23 0.53
N LYS A 143 0.70 11.77 0.22
CA LYS A 143 1.66 11.13 -0.71
C LYS A 143 1.95 9.68 -0.32
N HIS A 144 2.24 9.44 0.95
CA HIS A 144 2.62 8.12 1.45
C HIS A 144 1.44 7.14 1.33
N PHE A 145 0.22 7.61 1.60
CA PHE A 145 -0.98 6.80 1.48
C PHE A 145 -1.28 6.42 0.01
N VAL A 146 -1.12 7.37 -0.92
CA VAL A 146 -1.26 7.10 -2.36
C VAL A 146 -0.23 6.07 -2.83
N LEU A 147 1.05 6.24 -2.45
CA LEU A 147 2.10 5.28 -2.80
C LEU A 147 1.85 3.89 -2.20
N PHE A 148 1.39 3.82 -0.95
CA PHE A 148 1.05 2.55 -0.30
C PHE A 148 -0.04 1.79 -1.07
N THR A 149 -1.16 2.45 -1.37
CA THR A 149 -2.27 1.81 -2.09
C THR A 149 -1.87 1.46 -3.53
N PHE A 150 -1.13 2.33 -4.21
CA PHE A 150 -0.61 2.08 -5.56
C PHE A 150 0.31 0.86 -5.62
N TYR A 151 1.32 0.77 -4.74
CA TYR A 151 2.23 -0.37 -4.73
C TYR A 151 1.57 -1.68 -4.33
N THR A 152 0.57 -1.63 -3.45
CA THR A 152 -0.23 -2.81 -3.08
C THR A 152 -1.09 -3.30 -4.26
N CYS A 153 -1.70 -2.37 -5.01
CA CYS A 153 -2.42 -2.69 -6.24
C CYS A 153 -1.48 -3.28 -7.29
N LEU A 154 -0.27 -2.72 -7.44
CA LEU A 154 0.74 -3.22 -8.38
C LEU A 154 1.20 -4.63 -8.03
N LEU A 155 1.43 -4.94 -6.75
CA LEU A 155 1.77 -6.29 -6.29
C LEU A 155 0.67 -7.30 -6.59
N SER A 156 -0.58 -6.92 -6.33
CA SER A 156 -1.74 -7.77 -6.60
C SER A 156 -1.86 -8.09 -8.09
N ALA A 157 -1.70 -7.07 -8.94
CA ALA A 157 -1.69 -7.24 -10.39
C ALA A 157 -0.49 -8.10 -10.87
N TYR A 158 0.69 -7.89 -10.30
CA TYR A 158 1.89 -8.66 -10.65
C TYR A 158 1.72 -10.15 -10.27
N ALA A 159 1.25 -10.44 -9.06
CA ALA A 159 0.95 -11.80 -8.62
C ALA A 159 -0.07 -12.49 -9.55
N MET A 160 -1.13 -11.76 -9.96
CA MET A 160 -2.12 -12.25 -10.92
C MET A 160 -1.53 -12.57 -12.29
N VAL A 161 -0.69 -11.68 -12.83
CA VAL A 161 -0.02 -11.91 -14.11
C VAL A 161 0.89 -13.14 -14.05
N LEU A 162 1.67 -13.30 -12.97
CA LEU A 162 2.54 -14.47 -12.79
C LEU A 162 1.74 -15.77 -12.68
N LEU A 163 0.61 -15.74 -11.95
CA LEU A 163 -0.27 -16.89 -11.80
C LEU A 163 -0.89 -17.32 -13.14
N ILE A 164 -1.41 -16.36 -13.91
CA ILE A 164 -2.01 -16.61 -15.24
C ILE A 164 -0.95 -17.09 -16.22
N ALA A 165 0.20 -16.42 -16.29
CA ALA A 165 1.29 -16.78 -17.19
C ALA A 165 1.77 -18.21 -16.92
N ARG A 166 1.96 -18.58 -15.64
CA ARG A 166 2.25 -19.96 -15.26
C ARG A 166 1.18 -20.91 -15.76
N GLY A 167 -0.10 -20.61 -15.53
CA GLY A 167 -1.22 -21.46 -15.97
C GLY A 167 -1.22 -21.73 -17.48
N ILE A 168 -0.93 -20.71 -18.28
CA ILE A 168 -0.86 -20.81 -19.75
C ILE A 168 0.40 -21.59 -20.17
N PHE A 169 1.58 -21.11 -19.83
CA PHE A 169 2.84 -21.62 -20.39
C PHE A 169 3.32 -22.94 -19.74
N SER A 170 2.91 -23.22 -18.50
CA SER A 170 3.17 -24.55 -17.89
C SER A 170 2.32 -25.63 -18.54
N SER A 171 1.11 -25.28 -19.01
CA SER A 171 0.20 -26.23 -19.67
C SER A 171 0.69 -26.60 -21.05
N ASP A 172 1.29 -25.66 -21.79
CA ASP A 172 1.91 -25.94 -23.09
C ASP A 172 3.09 -26.91 -22.97
N THR A 173 3.89 -26.80 -21.90
CA THR A 173 4.99 -27.74 -21.63
C THR A 173 4.46 -29.16 -21.35
N VAL A 174 3.37 -29.28 -20.57
CA VAL A 174 2.74 -30.57 -20.27
C VAL A 174 2.01 -31.16 -21.49
N LEU A 175 1.36 -30.33 -22.30
CA LEU A 175 0.68 -30.77 -23.52
C LEU A 175 1.70 -31.19 -24.58
N VAL A 176 2.81 -30.47 -24.76
CA VAL A 176 3.90 -30.87 -25.68
C VAL A 176 4.56 -32.18 -25.20
N VAL A 177 4.77 -32.38 -23.89
CA VAL A 177 5.27 -33.66 -23.35
C VAL A 177 4.26 -34.80 -23.56
N ARG A 178 2.95 -34.54 -23.44
CA ARG A 178 1.91 -35.56 -23.68
C ARG A 178 1.66 -35.85 -25.15
N VAL A 179 1.75 -34.86 -26.03
CA VAL A 179 1.57 -35.00 -27.48
C VAL A 179 2.84 -35.53 -28.14
N GLY A 180 4.03 -35.20 -27.62
CA GLY A 180 5.33 -35.73 -28.06
C GLY A 180 5.73 -37.08 -27.43
N GLY A 181 4.84 -37.69 -26.64
CA GLY A 181 5.09 -38.93 -25.91
C GLY A 181 5.10 -40.18 -26.80
N HIS A 182 6.14 -40.34 -27.62
CA HIS A 182 6.61 -41.68 -27.94
C HIS A 182 7.14 -42.28 -26.63
N ARG A 183 6.39 -43.23 -26.07
CA ARG A 183 6.71 -43.94 -24.83
C ARG A 183 7.96 -44.79 -25.06
N ILE A 184 9.16 -44.31 -24.70
CA ILE A 184 10.36 -45.15 -24.70
C ILE A 184 10.27 -46.08 -23.49
N HIS A 185 9.84 -47.32 -23.73
CA HIS A 185 10.06 -48.43 -22.83
C HIS A 185 11.53 -48.83 -22.91
N ASN A 186 12.35 -48.41 -21.94
CA ASN A 186 13.64 -49.06 -21.70
C ASN A 186 13.41 -50.29 -20.83
N GLY A 187 13.11 -51.41 -21.48
CA GLY A 187 13.21 -52.74 -20.88
C GLY A 187 14.56 -53.35 -21.21
N ALA A 188 15.46 -53.41 -20.22
CA ALA A 188 16.45 -54.46 -20.00
C ALA A 188 17.55 -53.95 -19.06
N HIS A 189 17.59 -54.47 -17.83
CA HIS A 189 18.72 -55.25 -17.32
C HIS A 189 18.46 -55.60 -15.85
N GLY A 190 18.47 -56.91 -15.57
CA GLY A 190 18.37 -57.46 -14.22
C GLY A 190 19.65 -57.29 -13.42
N GLY A 191 19.51 -57.29 -12.09
CA GLY A 191 20.64 -57.31 -11.16
C GLY A 191 20.17 -57.11 -9.72
N HIS A 192 20.22 -58.19 -8.94
CA HIS A 192 19.95 -58.30 -7.51
C HIS A 192 20.65 -57.25 -6.62
N GLY A 193 19.98 -56.86 -5.51
CA GLY A 193 20.65 -56.72 -4.20
C GLY A 193 20.46 -55.43 -3.41
N TYR A 194 19.49 -55.45 -2.48
CA TYR A 194 19.46 -54.74 -1.19
C TYR A 194 19.86 -53.25 -1.12
N PHE A 195 18.88 -52.36 -1.31
CA PHE A 195 18.80 -51.11 -0.54
C PHE A 195 17.35 -50.61 -0.47
N GLY A 196 16.76 -50.68 0.73
CA GLY A 196 15.48 -50.10 1.19
C GLY A 196 14.36 -49.89 0.16
N THR A 197 13.33 -50.74 0.20
CA THR A 197 11.98 -50.40 -0.26
C THR A 197 11.42 -49.29 0.63
N ARG A 198 11.80 -48.04 0.32
CA ARG A 198 10.99 -46.89 0.73
C ARG A 198 9.78 -46.91 -0.18
N ASP A 199 8.66 -47.32 0.39
CA ASP A 199 7.40 -47.63 -0.26
C ASP A 199 7.03 -46.66 -1.39
N ASN A 200 6.79 -47.19 -2.59
CA ASN A 200 6.22 -46.43 -3.71
C ASN A 200 4.87 -45.78 -3.33
N SER A 201 4.14 -46.35 -2.36
CA SER A 201 2.91 -45.78 -1.80
C SER A 201 3.17 -44.56 -0.92
N GLU A 202 4.24 -44.55 -0.11
CA GLU A 202 4.65 -43.36 0.65
C GLU A 202 5.13 -42.23 -0.27
N PHE A 203 5.88 -42.57 -1.32
CA PHE A 203 6.37 -41.60 -2.30
C PHE A 203 5.21 -40.96 -3.08
N GLY A 204 4.27 -41.78 -3.60
CA GLY A 204 3.08 -41.28 -4.29
C GLY A 204 2.15 -40.48 -3.37
N ALA A 205 2.02 -40.86 -2.10
CA ALA A 205 1.26 -40.09 -1.11
C ALA A 205 1.91 -38.72 -0.82
N ARG A 206 3.25 -38.65 -0.73
CA ARG A 206 3.97 -37.38 -0.54
C ARG A 206 3.84 -36.46 -1.75
N ASP A 207 4.01 -36.97 -2.97
CA ASP A 207 3.85 -36.19 -4.21
C ASP A 207 2.42 -35.68 -4.40
N HIS A 208 1.42 -36.51 -4.08
CA HIS A 208 0.01 -36.10 -4.13
C HIS A 208 -0.32 -35.03 -3.07
N ASN A 209 0.19 -35.18 -1.85
CA ASN A 209 -0.08 -34.22 -0.77
C ASN A 209 0.61 -32.87 -1.04
N ASP A 210 1.81 -32.90 -1.62
CA ASP A 210 2.55 -31.70 -2.03
C ASP A 210 1.88 -30.98 -3.22
N SER A 211 1.42 -31.73 -4.23
CA SER A 211 0.66 -31.14 -5.35
C SER A 211 -0.69 -30.55 -4.94
N ALA A 212 -1.43 -31.21 -4.03
CA ALA A 212 -2.65 -30.66 -3.44
C ALA A 212 -2.39 -29.39 -2.60
N GLY A 213 -1.33 -29.40 -1.80
CA GLY A 213 -0.89 -28.23 -1.03
C GLY A 213 -0.53 -27.04 -1.93
N ARG A 214 0.25 -27.27 -2.99
CA ARG A 214 0.58 -26.23 -3.98
C ARG A 214 -0.66 -25.69 -4.68
N PHE A 215 -1.61 -26.53 -5.05
CA PHE A 215 -2.87 -26.08 -5.64
C PHE A 215 -3.65 -25.16 -4.69
N LEU A 216 -3.79 -25.56 -3.42
CA LEU A 216 -4.46 -24.75 -2.40
C LEU A 216 -3.78 -23.38 -2.23
N LEU A 217 -2.45 -23.34 -2.16
CA LEU A 217 -1.68 -22.09 -2.04
C LEU A 217 -1.93 -21.12 -3.21
N LEU A 218 -2.05 -21.65 -4.43
CA LEU A 218 -2.35 -20.84 -5.62
C LEU A 218 -3.78 -20.30 -5.61
N CYS A 219 -4.74 -21.12 -5.16
CA CYS A 219 -6.12 -20.66 -4.98
C CYS A 219 -6.19 -19.54 -3.94
N LEU A 220 -5.50 -19.68 -2.81
CA LEU A 220 -5.43 -18.64 -1.78
C LEU A 220 -4.83 -17.34 -2.35
N LEU A 221 -3.68 -17.43 -3.04
CA LEU A 221 -3.04 -16.28 -3.68
C LEU A 221 -3.96 -15.60 -4.70
N PHE A 222 -4.72 -16.37 -5.48
CA PHE A 222 -5.69 -15.84 -6.46
C PHE A 222 -6.79 -15.01 -5.78
N PHE A 223 -7.45 -15.58 -4.77
CA PHE A 223 -8.52 -14.87 -4.06
C PHE A 223 -8.00 -13.65 -3.31
N GLU A 224 -6.83 -13.78 -2.69
CA GLU A 224 -6.15 -12.68 -2.00
C GLU A 224 -5.83 -11.54 -2.97
N ALA A 225 -5.21 -11.84 -4.12
CA ALA A 225 -4.84 -10.84 -5.11
C ALA A 225 -6.07 -10.13 -5.71
N ILE A 226 -7.21 -10.81 -5.84
CA ILE A 226 -8.47 -10.18 -6.25
C ILE A 226 -9.03 -9.29 -5.14
N LEU A 227 -9.15 -9.80 -3.92
CA LEU A 227 -9.76 -9.07 -2.81
C LEU A 227 -8.97 -7.79 -2.49
N PHE A 228 -7.66 -7.93 -2.25
CA PHE A 228 -6.80 -6.79 -1.96
C PHE A 228 -6.56 -5.93 -3.20
N GLY A 229 -6.45 -6.53 -4.39
CA GLY A 229 -6.25 -5.80 -5.64
C GLY A 229 -7.42 -4.88 -6.00
N LEU A 230 -8.66 -5.38 -5.94
CA LEU A 230 -9.84 -4.56 -6.22
C LEU A 230 -10.02 -3.44 -5.18
N PHE A 231 -9.85 -3.77 -3.90
CA PHE A 231 -9.94 -2.77 -2.83
C PHE A 231 -8.88 -1.67 -2.98
N THR A 232 -7.61 -2.05 -3.16
CA THR A 232 -6.53 -1.07 -3.30
C THR A 232 -6.62 -0.27 -4.60
N CYS A 233 -7.08 -0.88 -5.70
CA CYS A 233 -7.34 -0.17 -6.96
C CYS A 233 -8.41 0.91 -6.81
N ALA A 234 -9.52 0.60 -6.13
CA ALA A 234 -10.56 1.56 -5.84
C ALA A 234 -10.03 2.71 -4.97
N MET A 235 -9.33 2.40 -3.88
CA MET A 235 -8.75 3.40 -2.97
C MET A 235 -7.73 4.30 -3.69
N THR A 236 -6.84 3.75 -4.52
CA THR A 236 -5.90 4.56 -5.31
C THR A 236 -6.65 5.46 -6.28
N SER A 237 -7.68 4.95 -6.96
CA SER A 237 -8.48 5.71 -7.92
C SER A 237 -9.24 6.86 -7.25
N GLU A 238 -9.80 6.63 -6.06
CA GLU A 238 -10.43 7.69 -5.25
C GLU A 238 -9.41 8.76 -4.84
N GLN A 239 -8.24 8.39 -4.34
CA GLN A 239 -7.23 9.36 -3.92
C GLN A 239 -6.71 10.19 -5.10
N ILE A 240 -6.46 9.55 -6.26
CA ILE A 240 -6.07 10.27 -7.48
C ILE A 240 -7.20 11.20 -7.92
N SER A 241 -8.45 10.74 -7.93
CA SER A 241 -9.61 11.58 -8.25
C SER A 241 -9.74 12.77 -7.31
N SER A 242 -9.54 12.60 -6.01
CA SER A 242 -9.54 13.67 -5.01
C SER A 242 -8.44 14.70 -5.25
N ILE A 243 -7.24 14.26 -5.63
CA ILE A 243 -6.15 15.18 -6.00
C ILE A 243 -6.51 15.96 -7.27
N LEU A 244 -7.03 15.28 -8.30
CA LEU A 244 -7.35 15.90 -9.59
C LEU A 244 -8.58 16.82 -9.53
N SER A 245 -9.50 16.58 -8.60
CA SER A 245 -10.65 17.45 -8.34
C SER A 245 -10.36 18.56 -7.32
N ASP A 246 -9.17 18.58 -6.72
CA ASP A 246 -8.78 19.45 -5.59
C ASP A 246 -9.75 19.37 -4.39
N GLN A 247 -10.40 18.23 -4.18
CA GLN A 247 -11.38 18.04 -3.10
C GLN A 247 -11.08 16.79 -2.28
N THR A 248 -11.07 16.94 -0.96
CA THR A 248 -11.10 15.78 -0.04
C THR A 248 -12.50 15.17 0.00
N GLY A 249 -12.61 13.94 0.52
CA GLY A 249 -13.92 13.30 0.74
C GLY A 249 -14.82 14.13 1.66
N ILE A 250 -14.26 14.75 2.69
CA ILE A 250 -15.01 15.62 3.62
C ILE A 250 -15.54 16.86 2.91
N GLU A 251 -14.70 17.53 2.12
CA GLU A 251 -15.06 18.74 1.38
C GLU A 251 -16.20 18.48 0.40
N ARG A 252 -16.17 17.31 -0.27
CA ARG A 252 -17.22 16.88 -1.19
C ARG A 252 -18.56 16.67 -0.49
N ILE A 253 -18.56 16.06 0.70
CA ILE A 253 -19.77 15.77 1.46
C ILE A 253 -20.35 17.02 2.12
N LYS A 254 -19.49 17.89 2.65
CA LYS A 254 -19.93 19.11 3.36
C LYS A 254 -20.26 20.28 2.44
N HIS A 255 -19.87 20.19 1.17
CA HIS A 255 -19.98 21.30 0.21
C HIS A 255 -19.35 22.60 0.76
N ASP A 256 -18.27 22.49 1.54
CA ASP A 256 -17.63 23.62 2.23
C ASP A 256 -16.36 24.13 1.52
N TYR A 257 -16.05 23.58 0.34
CA TYR A 257 -14.94 24.02 -0.52
C TYR A 257 -15.29 23.99 -2.00
N THR A 258 -15.08 25.12 -2.69
CA THR A 258 -15.19 25.26 -4.15
C THR A 258 -13.80 25.21 -4.80
N PRO A 259 -13.53 24.22 -5.68
CA PRO A 259 -12.25 24.11 -6.38
C PRO A 259 -11.96 25.29 -7.30
N GLN A 260 -10.68 25.60 -7.47
CA GLN A 260 -10.25 26.60 -8.46
C GLN A 260 -10.18 25.98 -9.86
N HIS A 261 -10.95 26.55 -10.80
CA HIS A 261 -11.17 25.96 -12.13
C HIS A 261 -9.97 26.10 -13.11
N ASN A 262 -8.94 26.88 -12.78
CA ASN A 262 -7.82 27.20 -13.67
C ASN A 262 -6.51 26.46 -13.33
N ARG A 263 -6.59 25.40 -12.52
CA ARG A 263 -5.42 24.67 -12.06
C ARG A 263 -5.07 23.51 -13.01
N SER A 264 -3.79 23.38 -13.36
CA SER A 264 -3.33 22.26 -14.16
C SER A 264 -3.18 20.97 -13.33
N THR A 265 -3.33 19.81 -13.95
CA THR A 265 -3.08 18.49 -13.33
C THR A 265 -1.71 18.42 -12.67
N LEU A 266 -0.68 18.97 -13.30
CA LEU A 266 0.67 18.98 -12.75
C LEU A 266 0.76 19.84 -11.47
N GLN A 267 0.05 20.97 -11.43
CA GLN A 267 -0.01 21.83 -10.26
C GLN A 267 -0.68 21.10 -9.08
N LEU A 268 -1.76 20.36 -9.34
CA LEU A 268 -2.50 19.58 -8.33
C LEU A 268 -1.65 18.43 -7.78
N LEU A 269 -1.04 17.64 -8.67
CA LEU A 269 -0.15 16.56 -8.26
C LEU A 269 1.05 17.09 -7.48
N SER A 270 1.66 18.18 -7.91
CA SER A 270 2.84 18.74 -7.25
C SER A 270 2.56 19.35 -5.87
N GLU A 271 1.30 19.68 -5.54
CA GLU A 271 0.92 20.04 -4.18
C GLU A 271 0.84 18.85 -3.23
N THR A 272 0.69 17.64 -3.77
CA THR A 272 0.67 16.41 -2.98
C THR A 272 2.05 15.74 -2.95
N PHE A 273 2.72 15.69 -4.10
CA PHE A 273 3.99 14.97 -4.28
C PHE A 273 5.23 15.85 -4.14
N GLY A 274 5.07 17.17 -4.12
CA GLY A 274 6.13 18.16 -3.92
C GLY A 274 6.62 18.83 -5.20
N ARG A 275 7.42 19.88 -5.02
CA ARG A 275 8.03 20.69 -6.09
C ARG A 275 9.54 20.86 -5.87
N PRO A 276 10.36 20.79 -6.94
CA PRO A 276 9.97 20.52 -8.34
C PRO A 276 9.55 19.06 -8.59
N VAL A 277 8.97 18.80 -9.75
CA VAL A 277 8.67 17.44 -10.22
C VAL A 277 9.96 16.63 -10.25
N SER A 278 9.96 15.45 -9.64
CA SER A 278 11.17 14.63 -9.54
C SER A 278 10.84 13.14 -9.45
N VAL A 279 11.84 12.31 -9.70
CA VAL A 279 11.75 10.85 -9.51
C VAL A 279 11.37 10.46 -8.08
N LEU A 280 11.62 11.34 -7.10
CA LEU A 280 11.22 11.15 -5.71
C LEU A 280 9.71 11.13 -5.49
N TRP A 281 8.90 11.49 -6.50
CA TRP A 281 7.45 11.32 -6.46
C TRP A 281 7.05 9.85 -6.32
N LEU A 282 7.85 8.93 -6.86
CA LEU A 282 7.62 7.49 -6.76
C LEU A 282 8.09 6.92 -5.41
N PHE A 283 9.01 7.59 -4.71
CA PHE A 283 9.56 7.06 -3.47
C PHE A 283 8.86 7.65 -2.24
N PRO A 284 8.70 6.86 -1.16
CA PRO A 284 8.09 7.31 0.10
C PRO A 284 9.03 8.20 0.93
N THR A 285 9.50 9.28 0.31
CA THR A 285 10.33 10.32 0.92
C THR A 285 9.47 11.52 1.32
N ALA A 286 9.95 12.29 2.30
CA ALA A 286 9.29 13.51 2.77
C ALA A 286 9.02 14.48 1.60
N VAL A 287 7.84 15.10 1.63
CA VAL A 287 7.43 16.09 0.63
C VAL A 287 8.17 17.39 0.87
N LYS A 288 8.67 18.00 -0.21
CA LYS A 288 9.32 19.32 -0.18
C LYS A 288 8.64 20.25 -1.18
N PHE A 289 8.53 21.52 -0.81
CA PHE A 289 7.97 22.59 -1.62
C PHE A 289 9.04 23.66 -1.81
N ASN A 290 9.77 23.61 -2.93
CA ASN A 290 10.89 24.52 -3.20
C ASN A 290 11.93 24.55 -2.06
N GLY A 291 12.19 23.39 -1.46
CA GLY A 291 13.14 23.24 -0.34
C GLY A 291 12.52 23.32 1.05
N LEU A 292 11.29 23.84 1.19
CA LEU A 292 10.57 23.92 2.45
C LEU A 292 9.81 22.64 2.77
N THR A 293 9.75 22.28 4.05
CA THR A 293 8.91 21.20 4.56
C THR A 293 7.52 21.72 4.92
N PHE A 294 6.57 20.80 5.12
CA PHE A 294 5.24 21.15 5.60
C PHE A 294 5.26 21.90 6.94
N ARG A 295 6.19 21.52 7.82
CA ARG A 295 6.36 22.18 9.12
C ARG A 295 6.82 23.63 8.96
N ASP A 296 7.77 23.88 8.06
CA ASP A 296 8.27 25.24 7.78
C ASP A 296 7.12 26.14 7.29
N MET A 297 6.29 25.63 6.38
CA MET A 297 5.12 26.38 5.88
C MET A 297 4.13 26.69 7.01
N MET A 298 3.79 25.71 7.85
CA MET A 298 2.88 25.92 8.98
C MET A 298 3.42 26.95 9.99
N THR A 299 4.73 26.96 10.25
CA THR A 299 5.33 27.94 11.16
C THR A 299 5.28 29.36 10.62
N MET A 300 5.33 29.54 9.29
CA MET A 300 5.22 30.87 8.67
C MET A 300 3.80 31.45 8.77
N GLU A 301 2.77 30.59 8.91
CA GLU A 301 1.37 31.01 9.02
C GLU A 301 0.91 31.30 10.46
N CYS A 302 1.71 30.90 11.47
CA CYS A 302 1.40 31.14 12.88
C CYS A 302 1.96 32.49 13.35
N GLU A 303 1.21 33.18 14.21
CA GLU A 303 1.79 34.21 15.08
C GLU A 303 2.70 33.55 16.13
N VAL A 304 3.92 34.07 16.30
CA VAL A 304 4.92 33.59 17.27
C VAL A 304 4.70 34.24 18.63
#